data_AF-A0ABC8ITZ3-F1
#
_entry.id   AF-A0ABC8ITZ3-F1
#
_cell.length_a   1.000
_cell.length_b   1.000
_cell.length_c   1.000
_cell.angle_alpha   90.00
_cell.angle_beta   90.00
_cell.angle_gamma   90.00
#
_symmetry.space_group_name_H-M   'P 1'
#
loop_
_entity.id
_entity.type
_entity.pdbx_description
1 polymer ?
#
loop_
_entity_poly.entity_id
_entity_poly.type
_entity_poly.pdbx_seq_one_letter_code
_entity_poly.pdbx_strand_id
1 'polypeptide(L)'
;MAEGRMCNRDGFILTAMVLTEFSNVGVNTLVKSVTSKGLSPFVVLVYSYAFGSLLLLPLAFFSFRSRSLPPLTSSVLYKMGLLGLIVSAAQIAGYNGIKYSSPTLSSAMSNVNPAFTFILAIIFRMEKISIRKESSVAKVMGTLLSIVGALVVTLYHGPVLMSSHSDWVIGGGLLALQYILLSFSYLVMAHTMSRYPSTVVVTLVHNVCILIVCAFVSLLVEKDDPKAWIIRFDVTLISLVATGALNSAYYIIHAWAVSHKGPVYLSMFKPLSILIAAASTTIFLGETIYLGILIGGILIALGFYMVLWGKAKEDKVDILGSIESSPSQKLLS
;
A
#
# COMPACT_ATOMS: atom_id res chain seq x y z
N MET A 1 -12.46 23.23 -20.20
CA MET A 1 -13.04 21.86 -20.08
C MET A 1 -12.04 20.80 -19.61
N ALA A 2 -10.73 20.91 -19.92
CA ALA A 2 -9.70 19.99 -19.44
C ALA A 2 -9.41 20.10 -17.93
N GLU A 3 -9.37 21.33 -17.41
CA GLU A 3 -9.09 21.62 -15.99
C GLU A 3 -10.15 21.04 -15.04
N GLY A 4 -11.44 21.14 -15.40
CA GLY A 4 -12.54 20.51 -14.64
C GLY A 4 -12.51 18.97 -14.64
N ARG A 5 -12.01 18.35 -15.72
CA ARG A 5 -11.82 16.88 -15.79
C ARG A 5 -10.61 16.42 -14.95
N MET A 6 -9.56 17.24 -14.88
CA MET A 6 -8.38 16.96 -14.05
C MET A 6 -8.68 17.07 -12.56
N CYS A 7 -9.42 18.11 -12.15
CA CYS A 7 -9.84 18.30 -10.76
C CYS A 7 -10.71 17.13 -10.26
N ASN A 8 -11.64 16.64 -11.10
CA ASN A 8 -12.48 15.49 -10.76
C ASN A 8 -11.68 14.18 -10.62
N ARG A 9 -10.65 13.98 -11.46
CA ARG A 9 -9.78 12.79 -11.38
C ARG A 9 -8.94 12.78 -10.11
N ASP A 10 -8.33 13.91 -9.75
CA ASP A 10 -7.48 14.00 -8.56
C ASP A 10 -8.28 13.82 -7.27
N GLY A 11 -9.51 14.35 -7.22
CA GLY A 11 -10.45 14.08 -6.13
C GLY A 11 -10.79 12.59 -6.02
N PHE A 12 -11.07 11.93 -7.16
CA PHE A 12 -11.35 10.49 -7.17
C PHE A 12 -10.14 9.64 -6.72
N ILE A 13 -8.91 9.98 -7.14
CA ILE A 13 -7.68 9.32 -6.66
C ILE A 13 -7.58 9.44 -5.15
N LEU A 14 -7.78 10.64 -4.60
CA LEU A 14 -7.71 10.89 -3.16
C LEU A 14 -8.72 10.03 -2.40
N THR A 15 -10.00 10.05 -2.80
CA THR A 15 -11.05 9.25 -2.15
C THR A 15 -10.77 7.76 -2.23
N ALA A 16 -10.33 7.27 -3.39
CA ALA A 16 -9.98 5.87 -3.56
C ALA A 16 -8.81 5.45 -2.66
N MET A 17 -7.77 6.30 -2.55
CA MET A 17 -6.63 6.04 -1.66
C MET A 17 -7.02 6.01 -0.18
N VAL A 18 -7.91 6.90 0.27
CA VAL A 18 -8.43 6.83 1.65
C VAL A 18 -9.18 5.52 1.89
N LEU A 19 -10.04 5.10 0.95
CA LEU A 19 -10.79 3.84 1.04
C LEU A 19 -9.86 2.61 1.07
N THR A 20 -8.71 2.67 0.39
CA THR A 20 -7.72 1.59 0.44
C THR A 20 -7.10 1.41 1.82
N GLU A 21 -6.98 2.46 2.63
CA GLU A 21 -6.45 2.33 4.00
C GLU A 21 -7.48 1.68 4.94
N PHE A 22 -8.78 1.96 4.77
CA PHE A 22 -9.85 1.23 5.45
C PHE A 22 -9.82 -0.27 5.09
N SER A 23 -9.68 -0.56 3.79
CA SER A 23 -9.59 -1.93 3.29
C SER A 23 -8.36 -2.65 3.88
N ASN A 24 -7.22 -1.96 3.96
CA ASN A 24 -5.99 -2.51 4.52
C ASN A 24 -6.13 -2.86 6.01
N VAL A 25 -6.70 -1.98 6.83
CA VAL A 25 -6.96 -2.27 8.26
C VAL A 25 -7.96 -3.43 8.42
N GLY A 26 -8.99 -3.47 7.58
CA GLY A 26 -9.96 -4.57 7.54
C GLY A 26 -9.32 -5.91 7.18
N VAL A 27 -8.50 -5.95 6.12
CA VAL A 27 -7.76 -7.15 5.72
C VAL A 27 -6.83 -7.64 6.84
N ASN A 28 -6.06 -6.74 7.46
CA ASN A 28 -5.17 -7.13 8.56
C ASN A 28 -5.94 -7.75 9.74
N THR A 29 -7.13 -7.21 10.03
CA THR A 29 -8.03 -7.75 11.06
C THR A 29 -8.59 -9.12 10.67
N LEU A 30 -9.01 -9.31 9.42
CA LEU A 30 -9.46 -10.60 8.90
C LEU A 30 -8.35 -11.65 8.97
N VAL A 31 -7.13 -11.30 8.54
CA VAL A 31 -5.94 -12.15 8.62
C VAL A 31 -5.65 -12.56 10.05
N LYS A 32 -5.70 -11.61 11.01
CA LYS A 32 -5.55 -11.96 12.42
C LYS A 32 -6.64 -12.91 12.91
N SER A 33 -7.89 -12.64 12.56
CA SER A 33 -9.04 -13.47 12.95
C SER A 33 -8.89 -14.93 12.49
N VAL A 34 -8.51 -15.15 11.23
CA VAL A 34 -8.34 -16.52 10.69
C VAL A 34 -7.09 -17.21 11.24
N THR A 35 -5.98 -16.48 11.43
CA THR A 35 -4.75 -17.05 11.98
C THR A 35 -4.85 -17.37 13.47
N SER A 36 -5.62 -16.59 14.24
CA SER A 36 -5.96 -16.88 15.63
C SER A 36 -6.84 -18.13 15.79
N LYS A 37 -7.55 -18.56 14.74
CA LYS A 37 -8.27 -19.85 14.70
C LYS A 37 -7.40 -21.04 14.29
N GLY A 38 -6.09 -20.83 14.15
CA GLY A 38 -5.11 -21.87 13.83
C GLY A 38 -4.78 -22.01 12.35
N LEU A 39 -5.36 -21.20 11.45
CA LEU A 39 -5.02 -21.28 10.03
C LEU A 39 -3.61 -20.70 9.77
N SER A 40 -2.81 -21.42 8.98
CA SER A 40 -1.46 -20.97 8.65
C SER A 40 -1.46 -19.68 7.81
N PRO A 41 -0.63 -18.66 8.14
CA PRO A 41 -0.50 -17.44 7.35
C PRO A 41 -0.13 -17.69 5.88
N PHE A 42 0.66 -18.75 5.63
CA PHE A 42 1.07 -19.13 4.27
C PHE A 42 -0.13 -19.63 3.47
N VAL A 43 -0.95 -20.48 4.08
CA VAL A 43 -2.18 -20.99 3.49
C VAL A 43 -3.19 -19.85 3.24
N VAL A 44 -3.34 -18.92 4.20
CA VAL A 44 -4.15 -17.70 4.03
C VAL A 44 -3.73 -16.92 2.78
N LEU A 45 -2.42 -16.72 2.57
CA LEU A 45 -1.90 -16.05 1.38
C LEU A 45 -2.26 -16.81 0.11
N VAL A 46 -1.99 -18.12 0.05
CA VAL A 46 -2.28 -18.95 -1.12
C VAL A 46 -3.74 -18.81 -1.54
N TYR A 47 -4.67 -19.05 -0.62
CA TYR A 47 -6.10 -19.00 -0.96
C TYR A 47 -6.57 -17.58 -1.30
N SER A 48 -6.13 -16.56 -0.55
CA SER A 48 -6.53 -15.18 -0.82
C SER A 48 -6.07 -14.72 -2.22
N TYR A 49 -4.82 -15.00 -2.59
CA TYR A 49 -4.31 -14.63 -3.92
C TYR A 49 -4.85 -15.52 -5.04
N ALA A 50 -5.23 -16.77 -4.76
CA ALA A 50 -5.97 -17.62 -5.69
C ALA A 50 -7.36 -17.03 -6.00
N PHE A 51 -8.16 -16.71 -4.96
CA PHE A 51 -9.45 -16.08 -5.14
C PHE A 51 -9.34 -14.71 -5.83
N GLY A 52 -8.38 -13.89 -5.42
CA GLY A 52 -8.12 -12.60 -6.06
C GLY A 52 -7.78 -12.75 -7.56
N SER A 53 -6.93 -13.71 -7.92
CA SER A 53 -6.60 -14.00 -9.33
C SER A 53 -7.83 -14.46 -10.12
N LEU A 54 -8.63 -15.37 -9.55
CA LEU A 54 -9.85 -15.87 -10.19
C LEU A 54 -10.86 -14.75 -10.46
N LEU A 55 -11.03 -13.82 -9.50
CA LEU A 55 -11.91 -12.66 -9.66
C LEU A 55 -11.40 -11.66 -10.72
N LEU A 56 -10.07 -11.56 -10.89
CA LEU A 56 -9.46 -10.66 -11.87
C LEU A 56 -9.43 -11.23 -13.30
N LEU A 57 -9.49 -12.55 -13.48
CA LEU A 57 -9.42 -13.20 -14.79
C LEU A 57 -10.47 -12.65 -15.80
N PRO A 58 -11.77 -12.55 -15.44
CA PRO A 58 -12.77 -11.96 -16.34
C PRO A 58 -12.46 -10.50 -16.69
N LEU A 59 -12.07 -9.70 -15.68
CA LEU A 59 -11.75 -8.28 -15.85
C LEU A 59 -10.53 -8.07 -16.77
N ALA A 60 -9.53 -8.92 -16.66
CA ALA A 60 -8.35 -8.90 -17.52
C ALA A 60 -8.73 -9.25 -18.97
N PHE A 61 -9.56 -10.28 -19.18
CA PHE A 61 -10.03 -10.67 -20.51
C PHE A 61 -10.76 -9.53 -21.22
N PHE A 62 -11.69 -8.86 -20.53
CA PHE A 62 -12.36 -7.68 -21.09
C PHE A 62 -11.41 -6.50 -21.34
N SER A 63 -10.41 -6.31 -20.48
CA SER A 63 -9.40 -5.25 -20.65
C SER A 63 -8.54 -5.44 -21.90
N PHE A 64 -8.15 -6.69 -22.21
CA PHE A 64 -7.43 -7.02 -23.45
C PHE A 64 -8.27 -6.77 -24.70
N ARG A 65 -9.58 -7.01 -24.64
CA ARG A 65 -10.48 -6.79 -25.77
C ARG A 65 -10.79 -5.31 -26.01
N SER A 66 -10.89 -4.52 -24.94
CA SER A 66 -11.36 -3.13 -25.01
C SER A 66 -10.25 -2.10 -25.23
N ARG A 67 -8.97 -2.44 -25.01
CA ARG A 67 -7.84 -1.51 -25.14
C ARG A 67 -6.77 -2.09 -26.06
N SER A 68 -6.22 -1.26 -26.94
CA SER A 68 -4.97 -1.55 -27.65
C SER A 68 -3.81 -1.49 -26.65
N LEU A 69 -3.55 -2.60 -25.95
CA LEU A 69 -2.44 -2.72 -25.02
C LEU A 69 -1.14 -3.01 -25.77
N PRO A 70 0.01 -2.51 -25.28
CA PRO A 70 1.30 -2.91 -25.84
C PRO A 70 1.47 -4.43 -25.69
N PRO A 71 2.22 -5.09 -26.58
CA PRO A 71 2.45 -6.52 -26.47
C PRO A 71 3.17 -6.86 -25.16
N LEU A 72 2.79 -7.96 -24.53
CA LEU A 72 3.46 -8.51 -23.36
C LEU A 72 4.81 -9.10 -23.78
N THR A 73 5.83 -8.24 -23.85
CA THR A 73 7.21 -8.66 -24.10
C THR A 73 7.79 -9.35 -22.85
N SER A 74 8.77 -10.23 -23.05
CA SER A 74 9.48 -10.91 -21.96
C SER A 74 10.09 -9.93 -20.95
N SER A 75 10.58 -8.78 -21.41
CA SER A 75 11.11 -7.71 -20.54
C SER A 75 10.06 -7.12 -19.60
N VAL A 76 8.83 -6.94 -20.07
CA VAL A 76 7.72 -6.43 -19.24
C VAL A 76 7.27 -7.49 -18.24
N LEU A 77 7.15 -8.74 -18.68
CA LEU A 77 6.81 -9.86 -17.80
C LEU A 77 7.84 -10.06 -16.69
N TYR A 78 9.14 -9.96 -17.00
CA TYR A 78 10.19 -10.03 -15.99
C TYR A 78 10.05 -8.94 -14.92
N LYS A 79 9.74 -7.70 -15.31
CA LYS A 79 9.53 -6.59 -14.36
C LYS A 79 8.29 -6.80 -13.48
N MET A 80 7.19 -7.27 -14.06
CA MET A 80 5.99 -7.63 -13.31
C MET A 80 6.26 -8.79 -12.35
N GLY A 81 7.04 -9.78 -12.79
CA GLY A 81 7.48 -10.91 -11.98
C GLY A 81 8.34 -10.47 -10.79
N LEU A 82 9.35 -9.61 -11.02
CA LEU A 82 10.18 -9.04 -9.96
C LEU A 82 9.35 -8.28 -8.92
N LEU A 83 8.37 -7.50 -9.37
CA LEU A 83 7.41 -6.82 -8.50
C LEU A 83 6.59 -7.81 -7.66
N GLY A 84 6.11 -8.89 -8.28
CA GLY A 84 5.44 -10.00 -7.59
C GLY A 84 6.32 -10.68 -6.54
N LEU A 85 7.59 -10.93 -6.84
CA LEU A 85 8.56 -11.54 -5.91
C LEU A 85 8.77 -10.66 -4.67
N ILE A 86 9.07 -9.37 -4.86
CA ILE A 86 9.31 -8.43 -3.74
C ILE A 86 8.07 -8.37 -2.83
N VAL A 87 6.89 -8.25 -3.42
CA VAL A 87 5.66 -8.14 -2.63
C VAL A 87 5.28 -9.49 -2.01
N SER A 88 5.58 -10.63 -2.62
CA SER A 88 5.37 -11.94 -1.99
C SER A 88 6.17 -12.06 -0.69
N ALA A 89 7.45 -11.65 -0.69
CA ALA A 89 8.26 -11.61 0.52
C ALA A 89 7.69 -10.64 1.56
N ALA A 90 7.21 -9.46 1.13
CA ALA A 90 6.57 -8.49 2.01
C ALA A 90 5.30 -9.05 2.66
N GLN A 91 4.45 -9.76 1.90
CA GLN A 91 3.18 -10.31 2.39
C GLN A 91 3.40 -11.51 3.30
N ILE A 92 4.38 -12.37 3.00
CA ILE A 92 4.80 -13.46 3.89
C ILE A 92 5.27 -12.90 5.23
N ALA A 93 6.15 -11.90 5.21
CA ALA A 93 6.60 -11.22 6.43
C ALA A 93 5.41 -10.56 7.15
N GLY A 94 4.53 -9.89 6.43
CA GLY A 94 3.38 -9.19 6.99
C GLY A 94 2.37 -10.08 7.70
N TYR A 95 1.91 -11.16 7.04
CA TYR A 95 0.88 -12.02 7.62
C TYR A 95 1.43 -12.83 8.80
N ASN A 96 2.69 -13.25 8.75
CA ASN A 96 3.37 -13.84 9.91
C ASN A 96 3.58 -12.80 11.02
N GLY A 97 3.94 -11.57 10.66
CA GLY A 97 4.07 -10.45 11.58
C GLY A 97 2.79 -10.21 12.36
N ILE A 98 1.65 -10.16 11.67
CA ILE A 98 0.30 -10.02 12.26
C ILE A 98 -0.04 -11.23 13.14
N LYS A 99 0.27 -12.47 12.70
CA LYS A 99 0.04 -13.68 13.49
C LYS A 99 0.72 -13.59 14.86
N TYR A 100 2.00 -13.21 14.90
CA TYR A 100 2.76 -13.11 16.14
C TYR A 100 2.53 -11.81 16.93
N SER A 101 1.88 -10.81 16.34
CA SER A 101 1.59 -9.53 17.00
C SER A 101 0.12 -9.14 16.87
N SER A 102 -0.22 -8.01 16.22
CA SER A 102 -1.58 -7.52 16.08
C SER A 102 -1.79 -6.69 14.80
N PRO A 103 -3.05 -6.56 14.33
CA PRO A 103 -3.40 -5.63 13.24
C PRO A 103 -3.02 -4.18 13.56
N THR A 104 -3.21 -3.75 14.81
CA THR A 104 -2.87 -2.40 15.27
C THR A 104 -1.37 -2.14 15.18
N LEU A 105 -0.53 -3.13 15.55
CA LEU A 105 0.92 -3.00 15.38
C LEU A 105 1.30 -2.89 13.90
N SER A 106 0.64 -3.63 13.00
CA SER A 106 0.84 -3.47 11.56
C SER A 106 0.51 -2.05 11.09
N SER A 107 -0.62 -1.49 11.53
CA SER A 107 -0.95 -0.09 11.22
C SER A 107 0.09 0.89 11.77
N ALA A 108 0.58 0.67 12.99
CA ALA A 108 1.64 1.49 13.57
C ALA A 108 2.96 1.39 12.80
N MET A 109 3.34 0.19 12.34
CA MET A 109 4.54 -0.02 11.54
C MET A 109 4.43 0.58 10.15
N SER A 110 3.22 0.71 9.59
CA SER A 110 3.02 1.35 8.28
C SER A 110 3.51 2.80 8.21
N ASN A 111 3.63 3.46 9.36
CA ASN A 111 4.08 4.84 9.50
C ASN A 111 5.52 5.07 9.06
N VAL A 112 6.34 4.02 8.99
CA VAL A 112 7.72 4.10 8.48
C VAL A 112 7.75 4.13 6.94
N ASN A 113 6.68 3.69 6.28
CA ASN A 113 6.62 3.53 4.82
C ASN A 113 6.82 4.87 4.05
N PRO A 114 6.23 6.02 4.45
CA PRO A 114 6.55 7.32 3.86
C PRO A 114 8.05 7.66 3.84
N ALA A 115 8.73 7.45 4.98
CA ALA A 115 10.14 7.78 5.14
C ALA A 115 11.02 6.97 4.18
N PHE A 116 10.87 5.64 4.22
CA PHE A 116 11.66 4.75 3.37
C PHE A 116 11.34 4.96 1.89
N THR A 117 10.07 5.14 1.53
CA THR A 117 9.68 5.43 0.14
C THR A 117 10.31 6.73 -0.36
N PHE A 118 10.32 7.78 0.47
CA PHE A 118 10.94 9.06 0.09
C PHE A 118 12.46 8.93 -0.07
N ILE A 119 13.15 8.28 0.88
CA ILE A 119 14.60 8.02 0.80
C ILE A 119 14.94 7.25 -0.48
N LEU A 120 14.22 6.15 -0.75
CA LEU A 120 14.42 5.35 -1.95
C LEU A 120 14.13 6.18 -3.20
N ALA A 121 13.07 6.99 -3.22
CA ALA A 121 12.72 7.82 -4.37
C ALA A 121 13.83 8.83 -4.72
N ILE A 122 14.57 9.34 -3.73
CA ILE A 122 15.75 10.19 -3.96
C ILE A 122 16.89 9.36 -4.57
N ILE A 123 17.21 8.20 -3.97
CA ILE A 123 18.29 7.31 -4.42
C ILE A 123 18.10 6.90 -5.89
N PHE A 124 16.86 6.51 -6.24
CA PHE A 124 16.49 6.14 -7.61
C PHE A 124 16.18 7.33 -8.52
N ARG A 125 16.41 8.57 -8.06
CA ARG A 125 16.17 9.83 -8.81
C ARG A 125 14.74 10.00 -9.34
N MET A 126 13.78 9.40 -8.65
CA MET A 126 12.34 9.57 -8.91
C MET A 126 11.77 10.83 -8.26
N GLU A 127 12.48 11.40 -7.28
CA GLU A 127 12.22 12.72 -6.69
C GLU A 127 13.48 13.58 -6.78
N LYS A 128 13.34 14.82 -7.24
CA LYS A 128 14.44 15.80 -7.26
C LYS A 128 14.31 16.71 -6.06
N ILE A 129 15.20 16.57 -5.09
CA ILE A 129 15.25 17.50 -3.95
C ILE A 129 16.13 18.68 -4.33
N SER A 130 15.53 19.86 -4.34
CA SER A 130 16.29 21.10 -4.20
C SER A 130 15.89 21.72 -2.87
N ILE A 131 16.84 21.77 -1.92
CA ILE A 131 16.60 22.32 -0.58
C ILE A 131 16.17 23.80 -0.64
N ARG A 132 16.45 24.49 -1.77
CA ARG A 132 15.99 25.86 -2.04
C ARG A 132 14.54 25.96 -2.52
N LYS A 133 13.92 24.86 -2.97
CA LYS A 133 12.53 24.86 -3.43
C LYS A 133 11.60 24.61 -2.24
N GLU A 134 10.71 25.55 -1.98
CA GLU A 134 9.69 25.45 -0.93
C GLU A 134 8.86 24.16 -1.02
N SER A 135 8.58 23.67 -2.22
CA SER A 135 7.89 22.40 -2.43
C SER A 135 8.65 21.20 -1.85
N SER A 136 9.96 21.10 -2.10
CA SER A 136 10.78 20.01 -1.58
C SER A 136 10.86 20.05 -0.05
N VAL A 137 10.98 21.25 0.54
CA VAL A 137 10.97 21.44 2.00
C VAL A 137 9.62 21.02 2.61
N ALA A 138 8.51 21.43 1.99
CA ALA A 138 7.17 21.06 2.46
C ALA A 138 6.94 19.54 2.46
N LYS A 139 7.43 18.83 1.44
CA LYS A 139 7.35 17.36 1.39
C LYS A 139 8.13 16.67 2.51
N VAL A 140 9.36 17.12 2.77
CA VAL A 140 10.22 16.56 3.83
C VAL A 140 9.59 16.81 5.20
N MET A 141 9.25 18.07 5.49
CA MET A 141 8.63 18.47 6.76
C MET A 141 7.29 17.79 6.98
N GLY A 142 6.44 17.70 5.95
CA GLY A 142 5.16 17.02 6.04
C GLY A 142 5.28 15.52 6.30
N THR A 143 6.30 14.87 5.70
CA THR A 143 6.61 13.46 5.97
C THR A 143 7.04 13.27 7.42
N LEU A 144 7.96 14.09 7.92
CA LEU A 144 8.41 14.05 9.32
C LEU A 144 7.25 14.31 10.29
N LEU A 145 6.41 15.30 10.02
CA LEU A 145 5.27 15.64 10.86
C LEU A 145 4.24 14.50 10.91
N SER A 146 4.02 13.81 9.79
CA SER A 146 3.14 12.63 9.74
C SER A 146 3.70 11.48 10.57
N ILE A 147 5.01 11.24 10.53
CA ILE A 147 5.68 10.20 11.33
C ILE A 147 5.59 10.54 12.82
N VAL A 148 5.86 11.80 13.19
CA VAL A 148 5.72 12.25 14.58
C VAL A 148 4.28 12.10 15.06
N GLY A 149 3.30 12.50 14.25
CA GLY A 149 1.89 12.31 14.57
C GLY A 149 1.52 10.85 14.80
N ALA A 150 1.96 9.97 13.92
CA ALA A 150 1.83 8.52 14.05
C ALA A 150 2.45 7.95 15.33
N LEU A 151 3.66 8.40 15.70
CA LEU A 151 4.31 8.01 16.95
C LEU A 151 3.53 8.50 18.17
N VAL A 152 2.98 9.71 18.13
CA VAL A 152 2.10 10.24 19.20
C VAL A 152 0.84 9.38 19.32
N VAL A 153 0.17 9.01 18.22
CA VAL A 153 -0.99 8.09 18.27
C VAL A 153 -0.61 6.75 18.91
N THR A 154 0.60 6.26 18.64
CA THR A 154 1.06 4.93 19.09
C THR A 154 1.54 4.91 20.54
N LEU A 155 2.21 5.98 21.01
CA LEU A 155 2.95 5.99 22.28
C LEU A 155 2.23 6.71 23.42
N TYR A 156 1.31 7.63 23.12
CA TYR A 156 0.73 8.52 24.13
C TYR A 156 -0.18 7.80 25.15
N HIS A 157 -0.61 6.57 24.87
CA HIS A 157 -1.42 5.75 25.79
C HIS A 157 -0.57 4.86 26.70
N GLY A 158 0.76 4.90 26.55
CA GLY A 158 1.66 3.84 26.97
C GLY A 158 1.77 2.76 25.88
N PRO A 159 2.89 2.00 25.81
CA PRO A 159 3.00 0.92 24.85
C PRO A 159 1.85 -0.06 25.08
N VAL A 160 1.13 -0.45 24.02
CA VAL A 160 0.20 -1.60 24.07
C VAL A 160 0.95 -2.71 24.76
N LEU A 161 0.47 -3.14 25.94
CA LEU A 161 1.19 -4.00 26.88
C LEU A 161 2.12 -4.91 26.11
N MET A 162 3.40 -4.55 26.12
CA MET A 162 4.44 -5.38 25.54
C MET A 162 4.40 -6.63 26.40
N SER A 163 3.63 -7.63 25.97
CA SER A 163 3.83 -8.95 26.49
C SER A 163 5.28 -9.25 26.13
N SER A 164 6.16 -9.34 27.13
CA SER A 164 7.60 -9.67 26.98
C SER A 164 7.80 -11.09 26.44
N HIS A 165 7.00 -11.47 25.45
CA HIS A 165 7.06 -12.70 24.71
C HIS A 165 7.88 -12.43 23.45
N SER A 166 8.90 -13.26 23.24
CA SER A 166 9.76 -13.28 22.06
C SER A 166 8.98 -13.11 20.75
N ASP A 167 7.80 -13.73 20.68
CA ASP A 167 6.91 -13.72 19.51
C ASP A 167 6.47 -12.32 19.10
N TRP A 168 6.17 -11.43 20.05
CA TRP A 168 5.73 -10.07 19.72
C TRP A 168 6.85 -9.27 19.05
N VAL A 169 8.09 -9.42 19.53
CA VAL A 169 9.28 -8.75 18.95
C VAL A 169 9.56 -9.27 17.55
N ILE A 170 9.47 -10.60 17.36
CA ILE A 170 9.55 -11.23 16.03
C ILE A 170 8.45 -10.65 15.12
N GLY A 171 7.22 -10.54 15.62
CA GLY A 171 6.11 -9.95 14.90
C GLY A 171 6.36 -8.52 14.44
N GLY A 172 6.85 -7.66 15.34
CA GLY A 172 7.23 -6.28 15.02
C GLY A 172 8.35 -6.19 13.98
N GLY A 173 9.39 -7.03 14.11
CA GLY A 173 10.49 -7.09 13.13
C GLY A 173 10.03 -7.52 11.74
N LEU A 174 9.16 -8.51 11.64
CA LEU A 174 8.57 -8.95 10.38
C LEU A 174 7.68 -7.88 9.74
N LEU A 175 6.91 -7.13 10.53
CA LEU A 175 6.11 -6.00 10.06
C LEU A 175 6.98 -4.84 9.57
N ALA A 176 8.08 -4.54 10.26
CA ALA A 176 9.04 -3.54 9.79
C ALA A 176 9.64 -3.94 8.43
N LEU A 177 10.02 -5.21 8.27
CA LEU A 177 10.50 -5.76 7.01
C LEU A 177 9.44 -5.66 5.90
N GLN A 178 8.17 -5.98 6.20
CA GLN A 178 7.06 -5.83 5.26
C GLN A 178 6.99 -4.41 4.70
N TYR A 179 6.96 -3.38 5.55
CA TYR A 179 6.78 -2.01 5.06
C TYR A 179 8.02 -1.44 4.35
N ILE A 180 9.23 -1.88 4.69
CA ILE A 180 10.44 -1.55 3.93
C ILE A 180 10.38 -2.17 2.53
N LEU A 181 10.00 -3.44 2.41
CA LEU A 181 9.82 -4.11 1.12
C LEU A 181 8.69 -3.47 0.30
N LEU A 182 7.60 -3.06 0.95
CA LEU A 182 6.51 -2.33 0.29
C LEU A 182 6.97 -0.97 -0.24
N SER A 183 7.78 -0.20 0.51
CA SER A 183 8.39 1.05 0.02
C SER A 183 9.14 0.81 -1.29
N PHE A 184 10.01 -0.21 -1.32
CA PHE A 184 10.75 -0.58 -2.53
C PHE A 184 9.82 -1.01 -3.67
N SER A 185 8.78 -1.79 -3.36
CA SER A 185 7.81 -2.24 -4.35
C SER A 185 7.05 -1.09 -5.02
N TYR A 186 6.78 0.02 -4.32
CA TYR A 186 6.10 1.18 -4.92
C TYR A 186 6.93 1.83 -6.02
N LEU A 187 8.25 1.89 -5.87
CA LEU A 187 9.14 2.41 -6.91
C LEU A 187 9.13 1.49 -8.14
N VAL A 188 9.27 0.17 -7.92
CA VAL A 188 9.22 -0.83 -9.00
C VAL A 188 7.85 -0.81 -9.69
N MET A 189 6.77 -0.62 -8.93
CA MET A 189 5.42 -0.48 -9.46
C MET A 189 5.29 0.75 -10.36
N ALA A 190 5.79 1.92 -9.95
CA ALA A 190 5.76 3.11 -10.77
C ALA A 190 6.50 2.90 -12.11
N HIS A 191 7.66 2.25 -12.06
CA HIS A 191 8.42 1.92 -13.27
C HIS A 191 7.67 0.92 -14.15
N THR A 192 7.03 -0.10 -13.57
CA THR A 192 6.22 -1.09 -14.29
C THR A 192 5.04 -0.44 -15.00
N MET A 193 4.30 0.43 -14.31
CA MET A 193 3.16 1.14 -14.86
C MET A 193 3.52 2.13 -15.98
N SER A 194 4.75 2.67 -15.97
CA SER A 194 5.25 3.50 -17.08
C SER A 194 5.43 2.72 -18.38
N ARG A 195 5.62 1.38 -18.30
CA ARG A 195 5.84 0.50 -19.45
C ARG A 195 4.59 -0.24 -19.88
N TYR A 196 3.70 -0.53 -18.94
CA TYR A 196 2.47 -1.26 -19.20
C TYR A 196 1.27 -0.60 -18.49
N PRO A 197 0.43 0.15 -19.22
CA PRO A 197 -0.57 1.04 -18.61
C PRO A 197 -1.86 0.34 -18.14
N SER A 198 -1.91 -1.00 -18.14
CA SER A 198 -3.07 -1.75 -17.67
C SER A 198 -2.90 -2.18 -16.22
N THR A 199 -3.61 -1.51 -15.32
CA THR A 199 -3.59 -1.82 -13.88
C THR A 199 -4.13 -3.22 -13.61
N VAL A 200 -5.23 -3.63 -14.26
CA VAL A 200 -5.85 -4.95 -14.07
C VAL A 200 -4.90 -6.08 -14.45
N VAL A 201 -4.20 -5.97 -15.58
CA VAL A 201 -3.26 -7.02 -16.03
C VAL A 201 -2.03 -7.06 -15.13
N VAL A 202 -1.48 -5.90 -14.75
CA VAL A 202 -0.36 -5.83 -13.79
C VAL A 202 -0.76 -6.48 -12.47
N THR A 203 -1.97 -6.20 -11.96
CA THR A 203 -2.49 -6.82 -10.73
C THR A 203 -2.69 -8.32 -10.88
N LEU A 204 -3.20 -8.80 -12.03
CA LEU A 204 -3.39 -10.23 -12.26
C LEU A 204 -2.04 -10.97 -12.24
N VAL A 205 -1.05 -10.49 -13.01
CA VAL A 205 0.30 -11.10 -13.04
C VAL A 205 0.92 -11.06 -11.65
N HIS A 206 0.79 -9.93 -10.94
CA HIS A 206 1.24 -9.78 -9.57
C HIS A 206 0.61 -10.83 -8.62
N ASN A 207 -0.71 -10.98 -8.63
CA ASN A 207 -1.41 -11.95 -7.78
C ASN A 207 -0.98 -13.39 -8.10
N VAL A 208 -0.82 -13.73 -9.38
CA VAL A 208 -0.35 -15.05 -9.81
C VAL A 208 1.08 -15.31 -9.34
N CYS A 209 1.98 -14.32 -9.45
CA CYS A 209 3.34 -14.45 -8.94
C CYS A 209 3.36 -14.67 -7.42
N ILE A 210 2.58 -13.89 -6.66
CA ILE A 210 2.48 -14.08 -5.20
C ILE A 210 1.91 -15.46 -4.88
N LEU A 211 0.86 -15.88 -5.58
CA LEU A 211 0.25 -17.19 -5.42
C LEU A 211 1.29 -18.31 -5.60
N ILE A 212 2.07 -18.26 -6.68
CA ILE A 212 3.10 -19.28 -6.98
C ILE A 212 4.16 -19.33 -5.87
N VAL A 213 4.70 -18.18 -5.48
CA VAL A 213 5.74 -18.12 -4.43
C VAL A 213 5.18 -18.58 -3.09
N CYS A 214 4.00 -18.09 -2.70
CA CYS A 214 3.39 -18.48 -1.43
C CYS A 214 3.00 -19.96 -1.43
N ALA A 215 2.53 -20.51 -2.55
CA ALA A 215 2.22 -21.92 -2.66
C ALA A 215 3.48 -22.77 -2.52
N PHE A 216 4.56 -22.39 -3.19
CA PHE A 216 5.85 -23.06 -3.06
C PHE A 216 6.36 -23.03 -1.61
N VAL A 217 6.39 -21.85 -0.98
CA VAL A 217 6.81 -21.71 0.42
C VAL A 217 5.89 -22.48 1.37
N SER A 218 4.57 -22.42 1.16
CA SER A 218 3.59 -23.13 1.98
C SER A 218 3.74 -24.64 1.88
N LEU A 219 4.05 -25.17 0.68
CA LEU A 219 4.31 -26.61 0.50
C LEU A 219 5.58 -27.07 1.22
N LEU A 220 6.59 -26.20 1.34
CA LEU A 220 7.81 -26.51 2.08
C LEU A 220 7.63 -26.41 3.60
N VAL A 221 6.90 -25.38 4.06
CA VAL A 221 6.69 -25.12 5.49
C VAL A 221 5.67 -26.09 6.10
N GLU A 222 4.56 -26.35 5.41
CA GLU A 222 3.45 -27.19 5.90
C GLU A 222 3.57 -28.65 5.42
N LYS A 223 4.77 -29.08 5.01
CA LYS A 223 5.00 -30.42 4.44
C LYS A 223 4.58 -31.56 5.38
N ASP A 224 4.75 -31.34 6.69
CA ASP A 224 4.51 -32.34 7.74
C ASP A 224 3.09 -32.21 8.35
N ASP A 225 2.34 -31.16 8.00
CA ASP A 225 0.95 -30.95 8.45
C ASP A 225 -0.01 -30.71 7.28
N PRO A 226 -0.46 -31.77 6.60
CA PRO A 226 -1.45 -31.67 5.52
C PRO A 226 -2.79 -31.05 5.99
N LYS A 227 -3.09 -31.09 7.29
CA LYS A 227 -4.33 -30.52 7.83
C LYS A 227 -4.34 -29.00 7.78
N ALA A 228 -3.16 -28.36 7.70
CA ALA A 228 -3.04 -26.91 7.53
C ALA A 228 -3.77 -26.39 6.27
N TRP A 229 -3.94 -27.23 5.25
CA TRP A 229 -4.61 -26.89 3.99
C TRP A 229 -6.14 -27.04 4.03
N ILE A 230 -6.68 -27.67 5.08
CA ILE A 230 -8.12 -27.91 5.22
C ILE A 230 -8.80 -26.61 5.64
N ILE A 231 -9.52 -25.99 4.70
CA ILE A 231 -10.38 -24.85 5.00
C ILE A 231 -11.76 -25.34 5.42
N ARG A 232 -12.27 -24.75 6.50
CA ARG A 232 -13.66 -24.92 6.93
C ARG A 232 -14.57 -24.03 6.07
N PHE A 233 -15.66 -24.58 5.56
CA PHE A 233 -16.72 -23.83 4.87
C PHE A 233 -17.54 -23.00 5.88
N ASP A 234 -16.89 -22.05 6.53
CA ASP A 234 -17.48 -21.14 7.51
C ASP A 234 -17.01 -19.70 7.25
N VAL A 235 -17.13 -18.83 8.26
CA VAL A 235 -16.63 -17.44 8.21
C VAL A 235 -15.17 -17.31 7.79
N THR A 236 -14.37 -18.37 7.94
CA THR A 236 -12.97 -18.44 7.48
C THR A 236 -12.89 -18.35 5.95
N LEU A 237 -13.71 -19.12 5.23
CA LEU A 237 -13.75 -19.07 3.76
C LEU A 237 -14.20 -17.69 3.26
N ILE A 238 -15.24 -17.12 3.88
CA ILE A 238 -15.73 -15.77 3.56
C ILE A 238 -14.61 -14.74 3.77
N SER A 239 -13.85 -14.86 4.86
CA SER A 239 -12.71 -13.97 5.16
C SER A 239 -11.60 -14.10 4.12
N LEU A 240 -11.29 -15.31 3.64
CA LEU A 240 -10.28 -15.53 2.59
C LEU A 240 -10.69 -14.92 1.25
N VAL A 241 -11.96 -15.11 0.85
CA VAL A 241 -12.50 -14.50 -0.37
C VAL A 241 -12.51 -12.98 -0.27
N ALA A 242 -12.96 -12.43 0.86
CA ALA A 242 -12.95 -11.00 1.13
C ALA A 242 -11.53 -10.42 1.10
N THR A 243 -10.57 -11.07 1.75
CA THR A 243 -9.16 -10.68 1.72
C THR A 243 -8.60 -10.69 0.30
N GLY A 244 -8.87 -11.74 -0.49
CA GLY A 244 -8.45 -11.82 -1.89
C GLY A 244 -9.04 -10.71 -2.77
N ALA A 245 -10.33 -10.43 -2.62
CA ALA A 245 -11.02 -9.37 -3.35
C ALA A 245 -10.49 -7.97 -2.97
N LEU A 246 -10.39 -7.69 -1.66
CA LEU A 246 -9.92 -6.41 -1.13
C LEU A 246 -8.46 -6.16 -1.51
N ASN A 247 -7.56 -7.14 -1.37
CA ASN A 247 -6.16 -7.01 -1.81
C ASN A 247 -6.04 -6.71 -3.30
N SER A 248 -6.88 -7.36 -4.12
CA SER A 248 -6.88 -7.16 -5.57
C SER A 248 -7.36 -5.74 -5.95
N ALA A 249 -8.46 -5.29 -5.35
CA ALA A 249 -8.98 -3.93 -5.54
C ALA A 249 -7.98 -2.88 -5.04
N TYR A 250 -7.42 -3.10 -3.85
CA TYR A 250 -6.36 -2.30 -3.25
C TYR A 250 -5.19 -2.11 -4.23
N TYR A 251 -4.69 -3.20 -4.81
CA TYR A 251 -3.54 -3.15 -5.71
C TYR A 251 -3.87 -2.48 -7.05
N ILE A 252 -5.08 -2.65 -7.60
CA ILE A 252 -5.53 -1.90 -8.79
C ILE A 252 -5.49 -0.39 -8.52
N ILE A 253 -6.03 0.05 -7.38
CA ILE A 253 -6.08 1.47 -7.00
C ILE A 253 -4.65 2.00 -6.81
N HIS A 254 -3.79 1.25 -6.12
CA HIS A 254 -2.38 1.61 -5.95
C HIS A 254 -1.62 1.73 -7.28
N ALA A 255 -1.76 0.74 -8.17
CA ALA A 255 -1.15 0.76 -9.50
C ALA A 255 -1.67 1.93 -10.35
N TRP A 256 -2.96 2.25 -10.20
CA TRP A 256 -3.55 3.39 -10.87
C TRP A 256 -3.02 4.72 -10.31
N ALA A 257 -3.05 4.91 -9.00
CA ALA A 257 -2.60 6.14 -8.35
C ALA A 257 -1.09 6.38 -8.54
N VAL A 258 -0.25 5.34 -8.46
CA VAL A 258 1.20 5.49 -8.68
C VAL A 258 1.53 5.93 -10.10
N SER A 259 0.78 5.47 -11.09
CA SER A 259 0.98 5.84 -12.50
C SER A 259 0.69 7.32 -12.77
N HIS A 260 -0.09 7.98 -11.90
CA HIS A 260 -0.48 9.38 -12.04
C HIS A 260 0.27 10.32 -11.10
N LYS A 261 0.51 9.91 -9.84
CA LYS A 261 1.04 10.77 -8.77
C LYS A 261 2.39 10.32 -8.21
N GLY A 262 2.88 9.14 -8.62
CA GLY A 262 4.17 8.60 -8.22
C GLY A 262 4.16 7.84 -6.88
N PRO A 263 5.30 7.21 -6.50
CA PRO A 263 5.39 6.30 -5.35
C PRO A 263 5.29 7.01 -4.00
N VAL A 264 5.86 8.20 -3.87
CA VAL A 264 5.76 9.01 -2.64
C VAL A 264 4.31 9.37 -2.34
N TYR A 265 3.49 9.57 -3.38
CA TYR A 265 2.08 9.85 -3.18
C TYR A 265 1.34 8.70 -2.49
N LEU A 266 1.63 7.46 -2.89
CA LEU A 266 1.00 6.29 -2.27
C LEU A 266 1.35 6.15 -0.79
N SER A 267 2.64 6.31 -0.45
CA SER A 267 3.11 6.02 0.90
C SER A 267 2.56 6.99 1.94
N MET A 268 2.28 8.24 1.56
CA MET A 268 1.71 9.26 2.44
C MET A 268 0.37 8.90 3.10
N PHE A 269 -0.42 8.00 2.50
CA PHE A 269 -1.70 7.60 3.08
C PHE A 269 -1.54 6.59 4.22
N LYS A 270 -0.37 5.96 4.34
CA LYS A 270 -0.13 4.87 5.31
C LYS A 270 -0.36 5.28 6.76
N PRO A 271 0.04 6.48 7.21
CA PRO A 271 -0.30 6.97 8.54
C PRO A 271 -1.80 7.08 8.85
N LEU A 272 -2.68 7.10 7.85
CA LEU A 272 -4.13 7.04 8.12
C LEU A 272 -4.54 5.69 8.71
N SER A 273 -3.80 4.61 8.43
CA SER A 273 -4.15 3.28 8.91
C SER A 273 -4.16 3.17 10.44
N ILE A 274 -3.29 3.91 11.15
CA ILE A 274 -3.29 3.88 12.62
C ILE A 274 -4.49 4.63 13.20
N LEU A 275 -4.93 5.73 12.57
CA LEU A 275 -6.16 6.44 12.98
C LEU A 275 -7.39 5.59 12.72
N ILE A 276 -7.46 4.93 11.56
CA ILE A 276 -8.57 4.03 11.21
C ILE A 276 -8.60 2.84 12.19
N ALA A 277 -7.45 2.25 12.50
CA ALA A 277 -7.36 1.17 13.48
C ALA A 277 -7.82 1.62 14.87
N ALA A 278 -7.32 2.76 15.36
CA ALA A 278 -7.71 3.31 16.66
C ALA A 278 -9.22 3.60 16.71
N ALA A 279 -9.77 4.26 15.69
CA ALA A 279 -11.21 4.54 15.61
C ALA A 279 -12.06 3.27 15.56
N SER A 280 -11.61 2.26 14.80
CA SER A 280 -12.30 0.96 14.72
C SER A 280 -12.33 0.29 16.10
N THR A 281 -11.20 0.28 16.82
CA THR A 281 -11.15 -0.27 18.18
C THR A 281 -12.10 0.46 19.12
N THR A 282 -12.09 1.80 19.12
CA THR A 282 -13.01 2.60 19.93
C THR A 282 -14.49 2.30 19.62
N ILE A 283 -14.87 2.25 18.34
CA ILE A 283 -16.28 2.03 17.93
C ILE A 283 -16.75 0.62 18.30
N PHE A 284 -15.94 -0.41 18.04
CA PHE A 284 -16.35 -1.80 18.23
C PHE A 284 -16.11 -2.33 19.65
N LEU A 285 -15.07 -1.88 20.34
CA LEU A 285 -14.73 -2.33 21.70
C LEU A 285 -15.16 -1.33 22.79
N GLY A 286 -15.65 -0.15 22.41
CA GLY A 286 -16.08 0.89 23.36
C GLY A 286 -14.93 1.56 24.11
N GLU A 287 -13.69 1.44 23.64
CA GLU A 287 -12.53 2.07 24.27
C GLU A 287 -12.60 3.59 24.18
N THR A 288 -12.15 4.30 25.20
CA THR A 288 -12.19 5.76 25.23
C THR A 288 -11.23 6.37 24.20
N ILE A 289 -11.62 7.50 23.60
CA ILE A 289 -10.72 8.26 22.71
C ILE A 289 -9.78 9.07 23.60
N TYR A 290 -8.49 8.74 23.57
CA TYR A 290 -7.49 9.45 24.36
C TYR A 290 -6.93 10.65 23.60
N LEU A 291 -6.41 11.63 24.35
CA LEU A 291 -5.83 12.87 23.83
C LEU A 291 -4.73 12.63 22.77
N GLY A 292 -3.98 11.53 22.88
CA GLY A 292 -2.95 11.12 21.93
C GLY A 292 -3.45 10.83 20.53
N ILE A 293 -4.63 10.23 20.38
CA ILE A 293 -5.25 10.00 19.06
C ILE A 293 -5.64 11.33 18.43
N LEU A 294 -6.16 12.28 19.23
CA LEU A 294 -6.55 13.60 18.75
C LEU A 294 -5.33 14.42 18.29
N ILE A 295 -4.31 14.54 19.14
CA ILE A 295 -3.07 15.28 18.81
C ILE A 295 -2.34 14.62 17.64
N GLY A 296 -2.15 13.31 17.70
CA GLY A 296 -1.48 12.56 16.64
C GLY A 296 -2.23 12.62 15.32
N GLY A 297 -3.57 12.60 15.35
CA GLY A 297 -4.41 12.79 14.16
C GLY A 297 -4.27 14.17 13.54
N ILE A 298 -4.22 15.24 14.34
CA ILE A 298 -3.95 16.60 13.85
C ILE A 298 -2.59 16.67 13.18
N LEU A 299 -1.55 16.09 13.79
CA LEU A 299 -0.20 16.06 13.23
C LEU A 299 -0.13 15.29 11.90
N ILE A 300 -0.81 14.14 11.81
CA ILE A 300 -0.92 13.36 10.56
C ILE A 300 -1.62 14.20 9.48
N ALA A 301 -2.74 14.85 9.80
CA ALA A 301 -3.48 15.68 8.86
C ALA A 301 -2.66 16.88 8.36
N LEU A 302 -1.96 17.57 9.26
CA LEU A 302 -1.05 18.68 8.89
C LEU A 302 0.10 18.19 8.03
N GLY A 303 0.72 17.06 8.40
CA GLY A 303 1.80 16.46 7.64
C GLY A 303 1.35 16.10 6.22
N PHE A 304 0.22 15.41 6.10
CA PHE A 304 -0.39 15.06 4.81
C PHE A 304 -0.69 16.30 3.95
N TYR A 305 -1.27 17.35 4.55
CA TYR A 305 -1.53 18.62 3.88
C TYR A 305 -0.25 19.26 3.33
N MET A 306 0.82 19.32 4.12
CA MET A 306 2.10 19.91 3.69
C MET A 306 2.70 19.19 2.48
N VAL A 307 2.65 17.85 2.46
CA VAL A 307 3.20 17.11 1.32
C VAL A 307 2.32 17.25 0.08
N LEU A 308 0.99 17.21 0.23
CA LEU A 308 0.06 17.49 -0.87
C LEU A 308 0.25 18.90 -1.44
N TRP A 309 0.43 19.90 -0.58
CA TRP A 309 0.72 21.26 -0.98
C TRP A 309 2.04 21.36 -1.76
N GLY A 310 3.09 20.68 -1.27
CA GLY A 310 4.36 20.57 -1.98
C GLY A 310 4.18 19.99 -3.38
N LYS A 311 3.46 18.88 -3.51
CA LYS A 311 3.15 18.23 -4.80
C LYS A 311 2.33 19.13 -5.72
N ALA A 312 1.28 19.76 -5.22
CA ALA A 312 0.45 20.67 -6.00
C ALA A 312 1.25 21.88 -6.54
N LYS A 313 2.26 22.34 -5.80
CA LYS A 313 3.16 23.41 -6.25
C LYS A 313 4.09 22.95 -7.39
N GLU A 314 4.54 21.70 -7.39
CA GLU A 314 5.29 21.13 -8.53
C GLU A 314 4.42 20.97 -9.77
N ASP A 315 3.22 20.38 -9.61
CA ASP A 315 2.27 20.19 -10.72
C ASP A 315 1.96 21.54 -11.41
N LYS A 316 1.76 22.62 -10.64
CA LYS A 316 1.55 23.97 -11.18
C LYS A 316 2.75 24.50 -11.97
N VAL A 317 3.97 24.28 -11.49
CA VAL A 317 5.21 24.72 -12.17
C VAL A 317 5.41 23.96 -13.48
N ASP A 318 5.17 22.65 -13.48
CA ASP A 318 5.31 21.82 -14.69
C ASP A 318 4.26 22.21 -15.75
N ILE A 319 3.00 22.47 -15.33
CA ILE A 319 1.96 22.97 -16.22
C ILE A 319 2.38 24.32 -16.84
N LEU A 320 2.84 25.27 -16.03
CA LEU A 320 3.23 26.60 -16.51
C LEU A 320 4.39 26.51 -17.51
N GLY A 321 5.41 25.72 -17.22
CA GLY A 321 6.54 25.49 -18.14
C GLY A 321 6.11 24.80 -19.45
N SER A 322 5.11 23.92 -19.43
CA SER A 322 4.56 23.30 -20.64
C SER A 322 3.75 24.28 -21.51
N ILE A 323 3.08 25.26 -20.90
CA ILE A 323 2.34 26.32 -21.62
C ILE A 323 3.34 27.27 -22.29
N GLU A 324 4.40 27.64 -21.58
CA GLU A 324 5.42 28.59 -22.06
C GLU A 324 6.30 27.99 -23.18
N SER A 325 6.49 26.66 -23.20
CA SER A 325 7.22 25.94 -24.26
C SER A 325 6.36 25.54 -25.48
N SER A 326 5.06 25.81 -25.46
CA SER A 326 4.14 25.62 -26.59
C SER A 326 4.40 26.68 -27.69
N PRO A 327 4.29 26.37 -29.00
CA PRO A 327 4.96 27.11 -30.09
C PRO A 327 4.36 28.50 -30.44
N SER A 328 3.73 29.19 -29.50
CA SER A 328 3.30 30.58 -29.64
C SER A 328 4.47 31.59 -29.64
N GLN A 329 5.70 31.16 -29.30
CA GLN A 329 6.87 32.04 -29.23
C GLN A 329 7.78 32.03 -30.47
N LYS A 330 7.41 31.29 -31.54
CA LYS A 330 8.17 31.26 -32.82
C LYS A 330 7.72 32.31 -33.85
N LEU A 331 6.83 33.24 -33.50
CA LEU A 331 6.32 34.25 -34.45
C LEU A 331 6.89 35.67 -34.26
N LEU A 332 7.90 35.85 -33.40
CA LEU A 332 8.53 37.17 -33.18
C LEU A 332 10.07 37.10 -33.05
N SER A 333 10.73 36.29 -33.89
CA SER A 333 12.19 36.35 -34.09
C SER A 333 12.53 36.42 -35.57
#